data_AF-A0A4Q3C347-F1
#
_entry.id   AF-A0A4Q3C347-F1
#
_cell.length_a   1.000
_cell.length_b   1.000
_cell.length_c   1.000
_cell.angle_alpha   90.00
_cell.angle_beta   90.00
_cell.angle_gamma   90.00
#
_symmetry.space_group_name_H-M   'P 1'
#
loop_
_entity.id
_entity.type
_entity.pdbx_description
1 polymer ?
#
loop_
_entity_poly.entity_id
_entity_poly.type
_entity_poly.pdbx_seq_one_letter_code
_entity_poly.pdbx_strand_id
1 'polypeptide(L)'
;PGTLSLSGPRFPLAMALREVADVIAYDQRGTGSSGGQSNALPPCKAGPAFDLSQTLSRKTITDFTRAGLSYCFDWWEAQGIDIDGYTTLENAQDIADLRRALGARKLNLWGISYGSHLGLALMKYHPDAINKAVLSGIEGLDQTIKRPALTDKMFAHVQELIDADPATKAVYPDVAGMMRRVTAKLNAQPATVTFTPQGAAAPVTITFDGYPLQLLTAGSIADPRNIVNVPLAWHVADQGNLEPFARRIYAMAQGLNSFAGMSEAMDVASGATASRLALVTEEAKTSLLADTLNFPMPQVIGVRPQIDAGDRFRTPFKSDIPALFISATLDGRTYPDEGNEEIKGFANKRRLIVENGGHNIYEADQRVADA
;
A
#
# COMPACT_ATOMS: atom_id res chain seq x y z
N PRO A 1 8.66 -2.50 -6.90
CA PRO A 1 9.05 -3.73 -6.16
C PRO A 1 10.28 -4.35 -6.82
N GLY A 2 10.97 -5.25 -6.14
CA GLY A 2 12.23 -5.85 -6.61
C GLY A 2 13.47 -5.05 -6.21
N THR A 3 14.61 -5.46 -6.74
CA THR A 3 15.98 -4.98 -6.43
C THR A 3 16.17 -3.49 -6.65
N LEU A 4 15.47 -2.88 -7.61
CA LEU A 4 15.47 -1.42 -7.82
C LEU A 4 15.00 -0.65 -6.57
N SER A 5 14.20 -1.27 -5.70
CA SER A 5 13.76 -0.65 -4.44
C SER A 5 14.90 -0.48 -3.43
N LEU A 6 16.05 -1.13 -3.62
CA LEU A 6 17.27 -0.92 -2.83
C LEU A 6 18.15 0.21 -3.39
N SER A 7 17.73 0.88 -4.48
CA SER A 7 18.38 2.09 -4.96
C SER A 7 17.92 3.33 -4.18
N GLY A 8 18.60 4.46 -4.38
CA GLY A 8 18.21 5.73 -3.78
C GLY A 8 18.29 5.72 -2.25
N PRO A 9 17.26 6.19 -1.52
CA PRO A 9 17.30 6.33 -0.06
C PRO A 9 17.55 5.03 0.73
N ARG A 10 17.25 3.85 0.16
CA ARG A 10 17.49 2.54 0.81
C ARG A 10 18.87 1.95 0.50
N PHE A 11 19.64 2.56 -0.40
CA PHE A 11 20.97 2.08 -0.76
C PHE A 11 21.96 2.08 0.43
N PRO A 12 21.98 3.10 1.32
CA PRO A 12 22.84 3.09 2.49
C PRO A 12 22.61 1.89 3.42
N LEU A 13 21.37 1.42 3.57
CA LEU A 13 21.05 0.20 4.33
C LEU A 13 21.80 -1.01 3.77
N ALA A 14 21.74 -1.21 2.46
CA ALA A 14 22.40 -2.33 1.81
C ALA A 14 23.93 -2.25 1.98
N MET A 15 24.50 -1.04 2.02
CA MET A 15 25.93 -0.82 2.27
C MET A 15 26.32 -1.12 3.70
N ALA A 16 25.55 -0.65 4.69
CA ALA A 16 25.78 -0.97 6.09
C ALA A 16 25.70 -2.49 6.34
N LEU A 17 24.73 -3.18 5.75
CA LEU A 17 24.60 -4.65 5.87
C LEU A 17 25.78 -5.39 5.21
N ARG A 18 26.35 -4.84 4.13
CA ARG A 18 27.51 -5.43 3.44
C ARG A 18 28.80 -5.42 4.25
N GLU A 19 28.88 -4.61 5.31
CA GLU A 19 30.03 -4.62 6.22
C GLU A 19 30.08 -5.88 7.10
N VAL A 20 28.95 -6.58 7.25
CA VAL A 20 28.82 -7.71 8.19
C VAL A 20 28.28 -8.99 7.57
N ALA A 21 27.76 -8.95 6.34
CA ALA A 21 27.22 -10.11 5.63
C ALA A 21 27.16 -9.89 4.11
N ASP A 22 27.00 -10.98 3.36
CA ASP A 22 26.56 -10.89 1.97
C ASP A 22 25.13 -10.36 1.90
N VAL A 23 24.88 -9.39 1.02
CA VAL A 23 23.55 -8.82 0.80
C VAL A 23 22.99 -9.35 -0.52
N ILE A 24 21.92 -10.13 -0.42
CA ILE A 24 21.21 -10.71 -1.56
C ILE A 24 19.98 -9.87 -1.84
N ALA A 25 20.01 -9.13 -2.95
CA ALA A 25 18.85 -8.45 -3.48
C ALA A 25 18.07 -9.42 -4.39
N TYR A 26 16.76 -9.52 -4.18
CA TYR A 26 15.89 -10.46 -4.89
C TYR A 26 14.80 -9.71 -5.67
N ASP A 27 14.75 -9.94 -6.99
CA ASP A 27 13.59 -9.59 -7.80
C ASP A 27 12.54 -10.69 -7.61
N GLN A 28 11.37 -10.29 -7.09
CA GLN A 28 10.23 -11.19 -6.94
C GLN A 28 9.72 -11.64 -8.31
N ARG A 29 9.07 -12.81 -8.35
CA ARG A 29 8.39 -13.29 -9.57
C ARG A 29 7.55 -12.18 -10.19
N GLY A 30 7.72 -11.90 -11.47
CA GLY A 30 6.96 -10.84 -12.16
C GLY A 30 7.54 -9.45 -12.04
N THR A 31 8.67 -9.27 -11.35
CA THR A 31 9.35 -7.98 -11.19
C THR A 31 10.74 -7.98 -11.83
N GLY A 32 11.46 -6.87 -11.67
CA GLY A 32 12.79 -6.66 -12.25
C GLY A 32 12.74 -5.78 -13.50
N SER A 33 13.92 -5.51 -14.06
CA SER A 33 14.02 -4.69 -15.28
C SER A 33 13.74 -5.54 -16.52
N SER A 34 12.99 -4.99 -17.48
CA SER A 34 12.80 -5.54 -18.82
C SER A 34 14.14 -5.53 -19.59
N GLY A 35 14.98 -6.53 -19.33
CA GLY A 35 16.36 -6.58 -19.84
C GLY A 35 17.08 -7.93 -19.70
N GLY A 36 16.40 -9.00 -19.27
CA GLY A 36 16.82 -10.37 -19.60
C GLY A 36 17.37 -11.26 -18.48
N GLN A 37 17.20 -10.94 -17.18
CA GLN A 37 17.53 -11.87 -16.10
C GLN A 37 16.38 -12.19 -15.13
N SER A 38 15.33 -11.36 -15.08
CA SER A 38 14.13 -11.59 -14.27
C SER A 38 12.90 -11.78 -15.15
N ASN A 39 11.90 -12.50 -14.64
CA ASN A 39 10.64 -12.80 -15.32
C ASN A 39 9.62 -11.65 -15.16
N ALA A 40 10.02 -10.42 -15.50
CA ALA A 40 9.16 -9.25 -15.37
C ALA A 40 7.87 -9.40 -16.19
N LEU A 41 6.73 -9.12 -15.56
CA LEU A 41 5.45 -9.15 -16.27
C LEU A 41 5.34 -7.95 -17.22
N PRO A 42 4.89 -8.17 -18.47
CA PRO A 42 4.60 -7.05 -19.35
C PRO A 42 3.38 -6.29 -18.80
N PRO A 43 3.42 -4.94 -18.75
CA PRO A 43 2.29 -4.15 -18.30
C PRO A 43 1.11 -4.35 -19.27
N CYS A 44 -0.08 -4.56 -18.70
CA CYS A 44 -1.31 -4.67 -19.47
C CYS A 44 -2.04 -3.32 -19.49
N LYS A 45 -2.52 -2.92 -20.66
CA LYS A 45 -3.37 -1.73 -20.82
C LYS A 45 -4.77 -2.15 -21.27
N ALA A 46 -5.73 -2.12 -20.35
CA ALA A 46 -7.11 -2.52 -20.58
C ALA A 46 -7.88 -1.46 -21.37
N GLY A 47 -7.69 -1.44 -22.69
CA GLY A 47 -8.46 -0.59 -23.60
C GLY A 47 -8.17 0.92 -23.46
N PRO A 48 -9.12 1.80 -23.84
CA PRO A 48 -8.95 3.25 -23.75
C PRO A 48 -8.87 3.74 -22.30
N ALA A 49 -8.43 4.99 -22.12
CA ALA A 49 -8.44 5.64 -20.81
C ALA A 49 -9.88 5.83 -20.28
N PHE A 50 -10.01 6.11 -18.99
CA PHE A 50 -11.30 6.36 -18.35
C PHE A 50 -12.10 7.46 -19.11
N ASP A 51 -13.38 7.20 -19.34
CA ASP A 51 -14.29 8.13 -20.01
C ASP A 51 -14.65 9.31 -19.09
N LEU A 52 -14.03 10.47 -19.35
CA LEU A 52 -14.18 11.69 -18.56
C LEU A 52 -15.55 12.37 -18.70
N SER A 53 -16.44 11.88 -19.58
CA SER A 53 -17.84 12.32 -19.60
C SER A 53 -18.64 11.78 -18.40
N GLN A 54 -18.15 10.71 -17.77
CA GLN A 54 -18.72 10.15 -16.56
C GLN A 54 -18.21 10.89 -15.32
N THR A 55 -19.05 10.96 -14.28
CA THR A 55 -18.60 11.42 -12.98
C THR A 55 -17.61 10.43 -12.39
N LEU A 56 -16.41 10.88 -12.04
CA LEU A 56 -15.42 10.13 -11.27
C LEU A 56 -15.96 9.97 -9.84
N SER A 57 -16.45 8.77 -9.56
CA SER A 57 -17.08 8.38 -8.30
C SER A 57 -16.53 7.04 -7.86
N ARG A 58 -16.84 6.63 -6.62
CA ARG A 58 -16.54 5.27 -6.15
C ARG A 58 -17.01 4.22 -7.16
N LYS A 59 -18.26 4.30 -7.61
CA LYS A 59 -18.88 3.29 -8.48
C LYS A 59 -18.18 3.23 -9.83
N THR A 60 -18.06 4.36 -10.52
CA THR A 60 -17.50 4.39 -11.89
C THR A 60 -16.02 4.00 -11.93
N ILE A 61 -15.22 4.46 -10.97
CA ILE A 61 -13.80 4.07 -10.85
C ILE A 61 -13.67 2.57 -10.51
N THR A 62 -14.50 2.06 -9.60
CA THR A 62 -14.50 0.63 -9.24
C THR A 62 -14.89 -0.25 -10.42
N ASP A 63 -15.99 0.05 -11.11
CA ASP A 63 -16.47 -0.74 -12.24
C ASP A 63 -15.43 -0.76 -13.37
N PHE A 64 -14.82 0.39 -13.67
CA PHE A 64 -13.75 0.50 -14.66
C PHE A 64 -12.53 -0.34 -14.28
N THR A 65 -12.09 -0.26 -13.01
CA THR A 65 -10.91 -0.98 -12.53
C THR A 65 -11.15 -2.49 -12.49
N ARG A 66 -12.34 -2.94 -12.06
CA ARG A 66 -12.73 -4.36 -12.09
C ARG A 66 -12.74 -4.92 -13.51
N ALA A 67 -13.36 -4.21 -14.45
CA ALA A 67 -13.40 -4.63 -15.85
C ALA A 67 -11.99 -4.67 -16.46
N GLY A 68 -11.17 -3.65 -16.16
CA GLY A 68 -9.80 -3.58 -16.65
C GLY A 68 -8.90 -4.70 -16.12
N LEU A 69 -8.97 -4.97 -14.81
CA LEU A 69 -8.19 -6.04 -14.21
C LEU A 69 -8.65 -7.43 -14.70
N SER A 70 -9.97 -7.64 -14.86
CA SER A 70 -10.50 -8.88 -15.44
C SER A 70 -9.93 -9.12 -16.83
N TYR A 71 -9.97 -8.10 -17.69
CA TYR A 71 -9.39 -8.16 -19.03
C TYR A 71 -7.89 -8.47 -18.98
N CYS A 72 -7.16 -7.84 -18.06
CA CYS A 72 -5.72 -8.03 -17.98
C CYS A 72 -5.31 -9.41 -17.46
N PHE A 73 -6.08 -10.02 -16.56
CA PHE A 73 -5.85 -11.41 -16.19
C PHE A 73 -6.00 -12.37 -17.38
N ASP A 74 -7.06 -12.22 -18.17
CA ASP A 74 -7.25 -13.01 -19.40
C ASP A 74 -6.14 -12.72 -20.43
N TRP A 75 -5.69 -11.46 -20.50
CA TRP A 75 -4.63 -11.05 -21.40
C TRP A 75 -3.28 -11.70 -21.03
N TRP A 76 -2.90 -11.73 -19.76
CA TRP A 76 -1.66 -12.41 -19.32
C TRP A 76 -1.72 -13.92 -19.61
N GLU A 77 -2.85 -14.58 -19.34
CA GLU A 77 -3.03 -16.00 -19.69
C GLU A 77 -2.88 -16.25 -21.19
N ALA A 78 -3.47 -15.39 -22.03
CA ALA A 78 -3.34 -15.50 -23.48
C ALA A 78 -1.89 -15.32 -23.98
N GLN A 79 -1.04 -14.65 -23.20
CA GLN A 79 0.41 -14.54 -23.45
C GLN A 79 1.21 -15.74 -22.91
N GLY A 80 0.55 -16.77 -22.35
CA GLY A 80 1.19 -17.93 -21.74
C GLY A 80 1.75 -17.67 -20.34
N ILE A 81 1.31 -16.59 -19.68
CA ILE A 81 1.71 -16.27 -18.31
C ILE A 81 0.68 -16.90 -17.37
N ASP A 82 1.14 -17.81 -16.50
CA ASP A 82 0.34 -18.38 -15.43
C ASP A 82 0.17 -17.36 -14.29
N ILE A 83 -0.78 -16.42 -14.47
CA ILE A 83 -1.01 -15.33 -13.53
C ILE A 83 -1.55 -15.82 -12.17
N ASP A 84 -2.13 -17.03 -12.13
CA ASP A 84 -2.62 -17.65 -10.90
C ASP A 84 -1.49 -18.06 -9.95
N GLY A 85 -0.30 -18.30 -10.49
CA GLY A 85 0.89 -18.57 -9.70
C GLY A 85 1.50 -17.35 -9.01
N TYR A 86 0.98 -16.13 -9.22
CA TYR A 86 1.53 -14.91 -8.62
C TYR A 86 0.93 -14.65 -7.25
N THR A 87 1.27 -15.51 -6.29
CA THR A 87 0.90 -15.33 -4.89
C THR A 87 2.11 -15.20 -3.97
N THR A 88 1.88 -14.64 -2.78
CA THR A 88 2.88 -14.55 -1.72
C THR A 88 3.40 -15.93 -1.28
N LEU A 89 2.57 -16.99 -1.35
CA LEU A 89 2.98 -18.34 -0.95
C LEU A 89 4.06 -18.89 -1.88
N GLU A 90 3.81 -18.81 -3.19
CA GLU A 90 4.77 -19.25 -4.20
C GLU A 90 5.99 -18.33 -4.21
N ASN A 91 5.84 -17.04 -3.87
CA ASN A 91 6.99 -16.16 -3.72
C ASN A 91 7.85 -16.49 -2.49
N ALA A 92 7.26 -16.98 -1.41
CA ALA A 92 8.02 -17.53 -0.29
C ALA A 92 8.76 -18.82 -0.70
N GLN A 93 8.14 -19.68 -1.52
CA GLN A 93 8.79 -20.85 -2.07
C GLN A 93 10.00 -20.48 -2.95
N ASP A 94 9.92 -19.42 -3.76
CA ASP A 94 11.04 -18.93 -4.57
C ASP A 94 12.26 -18.58 -3.71
N ILE A 95 12.03 -17.90 -2.57
CA ILE A 95 13.12 -17.53 -1.66
C ILE A 95 13.74 -18.79 -1.03
N ALA A 96 12.92 -19.78 -0.67
CA ALA A 96 13.41 -21.05 -0.15
C ALA A 96 14.25 -21.83 -1.19
N ASP A 97 13.90 -21.72 -2.47
CA ASP A 97 14.61 -22.33 -3.59
C ASP A 97 15.91 -21.59 -3.89
N LEU A 98 15.87 -20.26 -3.93
CA LEU A 98 17.05 -19.41 -4.06
C LEU A 98 18.06 -19.68 -2.95
N ARG A 99 17.60 -19.80 -1.69
CA ARG A 99 18.46 -20.20 -0.56
C ARG A 99 19.23 -21.49 -0.87
N ARG A 100 18.54 -22.52 -1.39
CA ARG A 100 19.17 -23.82 -1.72
C ARG A 100 20.16 -23.68 -2.88
N ALA A 101 19.79 -22.93 -3.91
CA ALA A 101 20.66 -22.68 -5.06
C ALA A 101 21.95 -21.94 -4.68
N LEU A 102 21.88 -21.02 -3.71
CA LEU A 102 23.04 -20.30 -3.17
C LEU A 102 23.86 -21.14 -2.16
N GLY A 103 23.42 -22.36 -1.82
CA GLY A 103 24.09 -23.19 -0.80
C GLY A 103 23.96 -22.64 0.62
N ALA A 104 23.06 -21.69 0.87
CA ALA A 104 22.88 -21.09 2.18
C ALA A 104 22.11 -22.05 3.11
N ARG A 105 22.62 -22.28 4.33
CA ARG A 105 21.91 -23.11 5.32
C ARG A 105 20.61 -22.44 5.77
N LYS A 106 20.69 -21.15 6.10
CA LYS A 106 19.57 -20.29 6.53
C LYS A 106 19.81 -18.85 6.05
N LEU A 107 18.73 -18.08 5.91
CA LEU A 107 18.74 -16.66 5.58
C LEU A 107 18.52 -15.80 6.83
N ASN A 108 19.11 -14.61 6.83
CA ASN A 108 18.67 -13.50 7.69
C ASN A 108 17.75 -12.62 6.84
N LEU A 109 16.51 -12.42 7.26
CA LEU A 109 15.53 -11.67 6.49
C LEU A 109 15.54 -10.19 6.85
N TRP A 110 15.41 -9.35 5.83
CA TRP A 110 15.04 -7.95 5.96
C TRP A 110 13.82 -7.70 5.09
N GLY A 111 12.66 -7.46 5.71
CA GLY A 111 11.39 -7.24 5.03
C GLY A 111 10.82 -5.86 5.36
N ILE A 112 10.44 -5.09 4.34
CA ILE A 112 9.81 -3.77 4.50
C ILE A 112 8.44 -3.79 3.83
N SER A 113 7.40 -3.29 4.49
CA SER A 113 6.05 -3.19 3.91
C SER A 113 5.53 -4.56 3.48
N TYR A 114 5.13 -4.76 2.22
CA TYR A 114 4.85 -6.09 1.64
C TYR A 114 5.98 -7.12 1.90
N GLY A 115 7.24 -6.71 1.97
CA GLY A 115 8.35 -7.60 2.32
C GLY A 115 8.22 -8.20 3.73
N SER A 116 7.49 -7.54 4.64
CA SER A 116 7.13 -8.12 5.94
C SER A 116 6.06 -9.20 5.81
N HIS A 117 5.05 -9.00 4.96
CA HIS A 117 4.03 -9.99 4.63
C HIS A 117 4.66 -11.25 4.02
N LEU A 118 5.54 -11.08 3.02
CA LEU A 118 6.33 -12.15 2.43
C LEU A 118 7.27 -12.82 3.45
N GLY A 119 7.93 -12.03 4.30
CA GLY A 119 8.78 -12.54 5.37
C GLY A 119 8.02 -13.42 6.36
N LEU A 120 6.82 -13.01 6.77
CA LEU A 120 5.94 -13.78 7.65
C LEU A 120 5.46 -15.07 6.97
N ALA A 121 5.13 -15.02 5.67
CA ALA A 121 4.78 -16.22 4.91
C ALA A 121 5.96 -17.21 4.87
N LEU A 122 7.17 -16.72 4.62
CA LEU A 122 8.39 -17.53 4.61
C LEU A 122 8.68 -18.16 5.99
N MET A 123 8.49 -17.41 7.07
CA MET A 123 8.65 -17.91 8.44
C MET A 123 7.59 -18.94 8.83
N LYS A 124 6.38 -18.85 8.25
CA LYS A 124 5.29 -19.80 8.47
C LYS A 124 5.46 -21.10 7.69
N TYR A 125 5.82 -21.01 6.41
CA TYR A 125 5.83 -22.16 5.49
C TYR A 125 7.22 -22.78 5.29
N HIS A 126 8.29 -22.02 5.53
CA HIS A 126 9.67 -22.48 5.46
C HIS A 126 10.49 -22.04 6.69
N PRO A 127 10.06 -22.35 7.93
CA PRO A 127 10.74 -21.90 9.15
C PRO A 127 12.21 -22.31 9.21
N ASP A 128 12.56 -23.49 8.68
CA ASP A 128 13.93 -24.00 8.63
C ASP A 128 14.84 -23.23 7.68
N ALA A 129 14.27 -22.42 6.78
CA ALA A 129 15.04 -21.56 5.90
C ALA A 129 15.55 -20.30 6.60
N ILE A 130 15.01 -19.93 7.77
CA ILE A 130 15.25 -18.61 8.39
C ILE A 130 16.02 -18.75 9.70
N ASN A 131 16.99 -17.86 9.89
CA ASN A 131 17.81 -17.75 11.09
C ASN A 131 17.32 -16.62 12.01
N LYS A 132 17.10 -15.42 11.47
CA LYS A 132 16.53 -14.26 12.16
C LYS A 132 15.89 -13.31 11.14
N ALA A 133 15.01 -12.42 11.60
CA ALA A 133 14.32 -11.46 10.73
C ALA A 133 14.30 -10.04 11.31
N VAL A 134 14.34 -9.05 10.43
CA VAL A 134 13.96 -7.66 10.71
C VAL A 134 12.80 -7.31 9.80
N LEU A 135 11.65 -6.97 10.37
CA LEU A 135 10.43 -6.62 9.65
C LEU A 135 10.03 -5.18 9.99
N SER A 136 10.00 -4.29 9.00
CA SER A 136 9.64 -2.87 9.15
C SER A 136 8.38 -2.54 8.37
N GLY A 137 7.45 -1.80 8.99
CA GLY A 137 6.15 -1.53 8.39
C GLY A 137 5.36 -2.83 8.25
N ILE A 138 4.86 -3.33 9.38
CA ILE A 138 4.41 -4.71 9.53
C ILE A 138 3.04 -4.90 8.89
N GLU A 139 2.99 -5.85 7.96
CA GLU A 139 1.79 -6.33 7.32
C GLU A 139 1.68 -7.83 7.54
N GLY A 140 0.72 -8.21 8.39
CA GLY A 140 0.35 -9.58 8.68
C GLY A 140 -0.30 -10.34 7.52
N LEU A 141 -0.43 -11.66 7.69
CA LEU A 141 -0.98 -12.54 6.65
C LEU A 141 -2.48 -12.33 6.41
N ASP A 142 -3.19 -11.73 7.38
CA ASP A 142 -4.59 -11.31 7.27
C ASP A 142 -4.76 -9.78 7.23
N GLN A 143 -3.70 -9.05 6.82
CA GLN A 143 -3.62 -7.58 6.93
C GLN A 143 -3.31 -6.90 5.59
N THR A 144 -3.50 -7.59 4.46
CA THR A 144 -3.43 -6.98 3.11
C THR A 144 -4.37 -5.78 3.00
N ILE A 145 -5.56 -5.91 3.59
CA ILE A 145 -6.58 -4.85 3.64
C ILE A 145 -6.50 -4.14 4.99
N LYS A 146 -6.06 -2.89 4.96
CA LYS A 146 -5.83 -2.02 6.11
C LYS A 146 -7.13 -1.55 6.75
N ARG A 147 -7.11 -1.41 8.07
CA ARG A 147 -8.26 -0.93 8.85
C ARG A 147 -8.47 0.59 8.74
N PRO A 148 -9.63 1.04 8.23
CA PRO A 148 -9.98 2.46 8.17
C PRO A 148 -9.92 3.17 9.53
N ALA A 149 -10.34 2.50 10.62
CA ALA A 149 -10.33 3.10 11.95
C ALA A 149 -8.90 3.44 12.45
N LEU A 150 -7.89 2.71 11.99
CA LEU A 150 -6.49 2.99 12.35
C LEU A 150 -5.91 4.14 11.52
N THR A 151 -6.42 4.33 10.30
CA THR A 151 -6.14 5.55 9.50
C THR A 151 -6.69 6.78 10.22
N ASP A 152 -7.92 6.71 10.74
CA ASP A 152 -8.52 7.78 11.53
C ASP A 152 -7.76 8.03 12.84
N LYS A 153 -7.26 6.96 13.49
CA LYS A 153 -6.39 7.09 14.69
C LYS A 153 -5.09 7.84 14.36
N MET A 154 -4.47 7.58 13.20
CA MET A 154 -3.30 8.34 12.74
C MET A 154 -3.66 9.81 12.50
N PHE A 155 -4.81 10.11 11.90
CA PHE A 155 -5.28 11.50 11.75
C PHE A 155 -5.58 12.19 13.08
N ALA A 156 -6.07 11.46 14.09
CA ALA A 156 -6.23 11.99 15.43
C ALA A 156 -4.87 12.38 16.03
N HIS A 157 -3.84 11.57 15.82
CA HIS A 157 -2.47 11.91 16.23
C HIS A 157 -1.92 13.13 15.47
N VAL A 158 -2.22 13.28 14.18
CA VAL A 158 -1.90 14.51 13.43
C VAL A 158 -2.59 15.74 14.05
N GLN A 159 -3.84 15.61 14.49
CA GLN A 159 -4.54 16.71 15.19
C GLN A 159 -3.88 17.04 16.53
N GLU A 160 -3.39 16.06 17.28
CA GLU A 160 -2.63 16.30 18.53
C GLU A 160 -1.36 17.13 18.27
N LEU A 161 -0.64 16.84 17.18
CA LEU A 161 0.55 17.58 16.77
C LEU A 161 0.20 19.02 16.33
N ILE A 162 -0.91 19.20 15.61
CA ILE A 162 -1.43 20.54 15.25
C ILE A 162 -1.81 21.33 16.51
N ASP A 163 -2.47 20.68 17.46
CA ASP A 163 -2.97 21.30 18.67
C ASP A 163 -1.85 21.78 19.61
N ALA A 164 -0.67 21.19 19.50
CA ALA A 164 0.53 21.59 20.23
C ALA A 164 1.15 22.91 19.74
N ASP A 165 0.79 23.39 18.53
CA ASP A 165 1.18 24.71 18.02
C ASP A 165 -0.03 25.65 17.89
N PRO A 166 -0.18 26.66 18.75
CA PRO A 166 -1.31 27.59 18.71
C PRO A 166 -1.51 28.28 17.36
N ALA A 167 -0.43 28.58 16.63
CA ALA A 167 -0.53 29.24 15.33
C ALA A 167 -1.13 28.29 14.28
N THR A 168 -0.65 27.04 14.22
CA THR A 168 -1.19 26.02 13.31
C THR A 168 -2.62 25.61 13.70
N LYS A 169 -2.91 25.45 15.00
CA LYS A 169 -4.27 25.16 15.49
C LYS A 169 -5.28 26.22 15.10
N ALA A 170 -4.90 27.50 15.09
CA ALA A 170 -5.79 28.58 14.67
C ALA A 170 -6.22 28.44 13.19
N VAL A 171 -5.38 27.83 12.35
CA VAL A 171 -5.68 27.57 10.93
C VAL A 171 -6.42 26.25 10.73
N TYR A 172 -6.03 25.19 11.48
CA TYR A 172 -6.57 23.84 11.33
C TYR A 172 -7.15 23.29 12.66
N PRO A 173 -8.20 23.91 13.21
CA PRO A 173 -8.72 23.54 14.53
C PRO A 173 -9.44 22.18 14.56
N ASP A 174 -9.88 21.68 13.40
CA ASP A 174 -10.60 20.42 13.26
C ASP A 174 -10.42 19.86 11.84
N VAL A 175 -9.30 19.16 11.62
CA VAL A 175 -8.97 18.55 10.32
C VAL A 175 -10.01 17.50 9.93
N ALA A 176 -10.41 16.65 10.87
CA ALA A 176 -11.37 15.58 10.63
C ALA A 176 -12.74 16.14 10.20
N GLY A 177 -13.26 17.15 10.90
CA GLY A 177 -14.50 17.81 10.53
C GLY A 177 -14.42 18.54 9.20
N MET A 178 -13.29 19.18 8.88
CA MET A 178 -13.06 19.77 7.56
C MET A 178 -13.12 18.73 6.44
N MET A 179 -12.43 17.60 6.58
CA MET A 179 -12.45 16.52 5.60
C MET A 179 -13.86 15.95 5.40
N ARG A 180 -14.62 15.77 6.49
CA ARG A 180 -16.02 15.30 6.43
C ARG A 180 -16.92 16.31 5.72
N ARG A 181 -16.80 17.61 6.01
CA ARG A 181 -17.59 18.65 5.35
C ARG A 181 -17.32 18.72 3.84
N VAL A 182 -16.05 18.73 3.44
CA VAL A 182 -15.65 18.78 2.02
C VAL A 182 -16.17 17.54 1.29
N THR A 183 -15.95 16.35 1.85
CA THR A 183 -16.43 15.08 1.26
C THR A 183 -17.95 15.07 1.14
N ALA A 184 -18.68 15.46 2.19
CA ALA A 184 -20.14 15.51 2.17
C ALA A 184 -20.68 16.50 1.11
N LYS A 185 -20.06 17.67 0.99
CA LYS A 185 -20.40 18.67 -0.04
C LYS A 185 -20.21 18.11 -1.45
N LEU A 186 -19.06 17.50 -1.72
CA LEU A 186 -18.75 16.91 -3.04
C LEU A 186 -19.63 15.70 -3.36
N ASN A 187 -20.00 14.89 -2.36
CA ASN A 187 -20.91 13.75 -2.57
C ASN A 187 -22.35 14.19 -2.83
N ALA A 188 -22.81 15.25 -2.16
CA ALA A 188 -24.15 15.81 -2.40
C ALA A 188 -24.23 16.55 -3.73
N GLN A 189 -23.15 17.23 -4.12
CA GLN A 189 -23.06 17.99 -5.37
C GLN A 189 -21.65 17.81 -5.97
N PRO A 190 -21.48 16.82 -6.89
CA PRO A 190 -20.22 16.61 -7.58
C PRO A 190 -19.74 17.89 -8.27
N ALA A 191 -18.44 18.14 -8.19
CA ALA A 191 -17.82 19.32 -8.78
C ALA A 191 -17.48 19.08 -10.24
N THR A 192 -17.82 20.03 -11.11
CA THR A 192 -17.36 20.07 -12.50
C THR A 192 -16.28 21.14 -12.64
N VAL A 193 -15.09 20.74 -13.07
CA VAL A 193 -13.94 21.62 -13.19
C VAL A 193 -13.36 21.53 -14.59
N THR A 194 -13.14 22.68 -15.22
CA THR A 194 -12.50 22.81 -16.53
C THR A 194 -11.11 23.43 -16.36
N PHE A 195 -10.09 22.81 -16.94
CA PHE A 195 -8.72 23.32 -16.92
C PHE A 195 -7.94 22.82 -18.13
N THR A 196 -6.79 23.43 -18.43
CA THR A 196 -5.89 22.96 -19.51
C THR A 196 -4.75 22.11 -18.92
N PRO A 197 -4.68 20.80 -19.20
CA PRO A 197 -3.56 19.96 -18.79
C PRO A 197 -2.24 20.48 -19.37
N GLN A 198 -1.12 20.19 -18.68
CA GLN A 198 0.19 20.59 -19.18
C GLN A 198 0.46 19.94 -20.54
N GLY A 199 0.83 20.73 -21.54
CA GLY A 199 1.10 20.24 -22.90
C GLY A 199 -0.14 19.93 -23.75
N ALA A 200 -1.36 20.12 -23.23
CA ALA A 200 -2.58 19.93 -24.00
C ALA A 200 -2.92 21.15 -24.87
N ALA A 201 -3.47 20.91 -26.06
CA ALA A 201 -3.91 21.96 -26.98
C ALA A 201 -5.27 22.58 -26.63
N ALA A 202 -6.06 21.91 -25.79
CA ALA A 202 -7.42 22.30 -25.44
C ALA A 202 -7.71 22.02 -23.96
N PRO A 203 -8.65 22.75 -23.34
CA PRO A 203 -9.10 22.44 -21.98
C PRO A 203 -9.83 21.10 -21.93
N VAL A 204 -9.77 20.46 -20.77
CA VAL A 204 -10.56 19.28 -20.40
C VAL A 204 -11.53 19.65 -19.29
N THR A 205 -12.68 19.00 -19.27
CA THR A 205 -13.67 19.12 -18.20
C THR A 205 -13.81 17.75 -17.54
N ILE A 206 -13.75 17.72 -16.22
CA ILE A 206 -14.03 16.52 -15.43
C ILE A 206 -15.09 16.82 -14.37
N THR A 207 -15.87 15.80 -14.02
CA THR A 207 -16.82 15.85 -12.91
C THR A 207 -16.43 14.80 -11.87
N PHE A 208 -16.36 15.16 -10.59
CA PHE A 208 -15.95 14.23 -9.52
C PHE A 208 -16.68 14.47 -8.20
N ASP A 209 -16.92 13.40 -7.44
CA ASP A 209 -17.44 13.46 -6.07
C ASP A 209 -16.29 13.50 -5.03
N GLY A 210 -16.57 13.21 -3.76
CA GLY A 210 -15.54 13.20 -2.71
C GLY A 210 -14.54 12.04 -2.81
N TYR A 211 -14.87 10.96 -3.51
CA TYR A 211 -14.08 9.72 -3.51
C TYR A 211 -12.69 9.88 -4.16
N PRO A 212 -12.53 10.54 -5.33
CA PRO A 212 -11.20 10.78 -5.89
C PRO A 212 -10.30 11.66 -4.99
N LEU A 213 -10.87 12.59 -4.22
CA LEU A 213 -10.08 13.39 -3.28
C LEU A 213 -9.60 12.54 -2.10
N GLN A 214 -10.43 11.61 -1.61
CA GLN A 214 -10.02 10.62 -0.62
C GLN A 214 -8.92 9.70 -1.16
N LEU A 215 -9.03 9.22 -2.41
CA LEU A 215 -7.98 8.42 -3.08
C LEU A 215 -6.64 9.17 -3.17
N LEU A 216 -6.66 10.44 -3.60
CA LEU A 216 -5.44 11.26 -3.65
C LEU A 216 -4.82 11.43 -2.25
N THR A 217 -5.66 11.62 -1.22
CA THR A 217 -5.19 11.73 0.16
C THR A 217 -4.57 10.43 0.64
N ALA A 218 -5.26 9.30 0.45
CA ALA A 218 -4.77 7.96 0.78
C ALA A 218 -3.43 7.64 0.07
N GLY A 219 -3.25 8.10 -1.17
CA GLY A 219 -1.99 8.01 -1.90
C GLY A 219 -0.83 8.78 -1.27
N SER A 220 -1.12 9.81 -0.47
CA SER A 220 -0.11 10.76 0.04
C SER A 220 0.31 10.53 1.50
N ILE A 221 -0.41 9.71 2.27
CA ILE A 221 -0.22 9.63 3.73
C ILE A 221 0.82 8.59 4.19
N ALA A 222 1.68 8.08 3.30
CA ALA A 222 2.68 7.10 3.71
C ALA A 222 3.68 7.65 4.74
N ASP A 223 4.09 8.92 4.61
CA ASP A 223 5.15 9.51 5.41
C ASP A 223 4.83 10.95 5.86
N PRO A 224 5.34 11.39 7.03
CA PRO A 224 5.15 12.73 7.59
C PRO A 224 5.40 13.87 6.61
N ARG A 225 6.44 13.73 5.76
CA ARG A 225 6.81 14.71 4.71
C ARG A 225 5.66 15.08 3.77
N ASN A 226 4.70 14.18 3.60
CA ASN A 226 3.52 14.39 2.78
C ASN A 226 2.26 14.60 3.62
N ILE A 227 2.13 13.91 4.77
CA ILE A 227 1.02 14.07 5.72
C ILE A 227 0.86 15.54 6.15
N VAL A 228 1.96 16.26 6.35
CA VAL A 228 1.97 17.68 6.72
C VAL A 228 1.20 18.58 5.74
N ASN A 229 1.06 18.15 4.47
CA ASN A 229 0.33 18.90 3.45
C ASN A 229 -1.18 18.60 3.43
N VAL A 230 -1.64 17.56 4.13
CA VAL A 230 -3.06 17.14 4.11
C VAL A 230 -3.98 18.23 4.67
N PRO A 231 -3.72 18.84 5.85
CA PRO A 231 -4.56 19.93 6.35
C PRO A 231 -4.66 21.10 5.36
N LEU A 232 -3.53 21.52 4.78
CA LEU A 232 -3.52 22.58 3.78
C LEU A 232 -4.33 22.22 2.53
N ALA A 233 -4.14 21.01 2.00
CA ALA A 233 -4.86 20.55 0.81
C ALA A 233 -6.38 20.57 1.04
N TRP A 234 -6.85 19.99 2.16
CA TRP A 234 -8.28 19.97 2.46
C TRP A 234 -8.83 21.36 2.80
N HIS A 235 -8.02 22.26 3.34
CA HIS A 235 -8.41 23.66 3.56
C HIS A 235 -8.63 24.41 2.24
N VAL A 236 -7.73 24.22 1.26
CA VAL A 236 -7.89 24.77 -0.10
C VAL A 236 -9.17 24.25 -0.76
N ALA A 237 -9.48 22.96 -0.57
CA ALA A 237 -10.72 22.36 -1.06
C ALA A 237 -11.97 22.92 -0.34
N ASP A 238 -11.91 23.14 0.98
CA ASP A 238 -13.00 23.72 1.79
C ASP A 238 -13.32 25.15 1.36
N GLN A 239 -12.31 25.92 0.95
CA GLN A 239 -12.45 27.24 0.34
C GLN A 239 -13.02 27.23 -1.10
N GLY A 240 -13.23 26.05 -1.69
CA GLY A 240 -13.81 25.88 -3.02
C GLY A 240 -12.79 25.91 -4.17
N ASN A 241 -11.49 25.98 -3.89
CA ASN A 241 -10.47 25.90 -4.93
C ASN A 241 -10.18 24.43 -5.27
N LEU A 242 -10.89 23.91 -6.27
CA LEU A 242 -10.85 22.51 -6.66
C LEU A 242 -9.94 22.19 -7.86
N GLU A 243 -9.42 23.21 -8.57
CA GLU A 243 -8.60 22.99 -9.77
C GLU A 243 -7.32 22.18 -9.52
N PRO A 244 -6.53 22.42 -8.45
CA PRO A 244 -5.33 21.62 -8.18
C PRO A 244 -5.63 20.13 -8.00
N PHE A 245 -6.78 19.81 -7.40
CA PHE A 245 -7.25 18.44 -7.23
C PHE A 245 -7.77 17.86 -8.53
N ALA A 246 -8.52 18.63 -9.31
CA ALA A 246 -9.03 18.20 -10.62
C ALA A 246 -7.90 17.79 -11.57
N ARG A 247 -6.78 18.53 -11.57
CA ARG A 247 -5.57 18.19 -12.34
C ARG A 247 -4.98 16.84 -11.94
N ARG A 248 -4.90 16.56 -10.63
CA ARG A 248 -4.39 15.28 -10.10
C ARG A 248 -5.37 14.12 -10.35
N ILE A 249 -6.67 14.36 -10.20
CA ILE A 249 -7.71 13.38 -10.48
C ILE A 249 -7.71 13.00 -11.96
N TYR A 250 -7.56 13.98 -12.86
CA TYR A 250 -7.42 13.73 -14.30
C TYR A 250 -6.20 12.84 -14.59
N ALA A 251 -5.02 13.18 -14.03
CA ALA A 251 -3.81 12.38 -14.23
C ALA A 251 -3.98 10.95 -13.72
N MET A 252 -4.61 10.77 -12.56
CA MET A 252 -4.98 9.45 -12.02
C MET A 252 -5.91 8.70 -12.98
N ALA A 253 -6.96 9.35 -13.48
CA ALA A 253 -7.93 8.75 -14.41
C ALA A 253 -7.30 8.28 -15.73
N GLN A 254 -6.25 8.96 -16.21
CA GLN A 254 -5.51 8.54 -17.41
C GLN A 254 -4.70 7.24 -17.19
N GLY A 255 -4.37 6.91 -15.95
CA GLY A 255 -3.60 5.71 -15.58
C GLY A 255 -4.45 4.52 -15.14
N LEU A 256 -5.76 4.69 -14.91
CA LEU A 256 -6.64 3.64 -14.36
C LEU A 256 -6.74 2.37 -15.22
N ASN A 257 -6.38 2.42 -16.50
CA ASN A 257 -6.42 1.27 -17.39
C ASN A 257 -5.11 0.49 -17.46
N SER A 258 -4.08 0.88 -16.70
CA SER A 258 -2.78 0.24 -16.72
C SER A 258 -2.60 -0.63 -15.49
N PHE A 259 -2.20 -1.89 -15.70
CA PHE A 259 -2.01 -2.88 -14.64
C PHE A 259 -0.64 -3.55 -14.78
N ALA A 260 0.01 -3.82 -13.64
CA ALA A 260 1.33 -4.44 -13.58
C ALA A 260 1.26 -5.97 -13.51
N GLY A 261 0.18 -6.50 -12.94
CA GLY A 261 -0.12 -7.92 -12.83
C GLY A 261 0.37 -8.53 -11.54
N MET A 262 1.66 -8.37 -11.23
CA MET A 262 2.28 -9.01 -10.06
C MET A 262 1.62 -8.53 -8.76
N SER A 263 1.60 -7.21 -8.53
CA SER A 263 1.03 -6.63 -7.29
C SER A 263 -0.45 -6.96 -7.14
N GLU A 264 -1.19 -6.85 -8.24
CA GLU A 264 -2.63 -7.07 -8.26
C GLU A 264 -2.98 -8.55 -7.98
N ALA A 265 -2.25 -9.49 -8.58
CA ALA A 265 -2.43 -10.91 -8.31
C ALA A 265 -2.06 -11.27 -6.86
N MET A 266 -0.95 -10.74 -6.34
CA MET A 266 -0.53 -11.00 -4.96
C MET A 266 -1.51 -10.43 -3.93
N ASP A 267 -2.00 -9.20 -4.13
CA ASP A 267 -2.99 -8.58 -3.23
C ASP A 267 -4.32 -9.34 -3.26
N VAL A 268 -4.78 -9.76 -4.45
CA VAL A 268 -5.99 -10.59 -4.60
C VAL A 268 -5.82 -11.94 -3.90
N ALA A 269 -4.67 -12.62 -4.09
CA ALA A 269 -4.40 -13.91 -3.48
C ALA A 269 -4.31 -13.83 -1.95
N SER A 270 -3.54 -12.86 -1.45
CA SER A 270 -3.36 -12.65 -0.01
C SER A 270 -4.69 -12.25 0.64
N GLY A 271 -5.39 -11.26 0.07
CA GLY A 271 -6.74 -10.87 0.49
C GLY A 271 -6.89 -10.63 1.99
N ALA A 272 -8.08 -10.92 2.52
CA ALA A 272 -8.35 -10.95 3.95
C ALA A 272 -9.48 -11.95 4.25
N THR A 273 -9.54 -12.45 5.49
CA THR A 273 -10.61 -13.32 5.95
C THR A 273 -11.97 -12.60 5.91
N ALA A 274 -13.05 -13.37 5.85
CA ALA A 274 -14.41 -12.82 5.84
C ALA A 274 -14.69 -11.93 7.08
N SER A 275 -14.19 -12.29 8.25
CA SER A 275 -14.33 -11.50 9.47
C SER A 275 -13.56 -10.18 9.40
N ARG A 276 -12.34 -10.20 8.85
CA ARG A 276 -11.54 -8.99 8.65
C ARG A 276 -12.18 -8.06 7.63
N LEU A 277 -12.68 -8.60 6.51
CA LEU A 277 -13.43 -7.86 5.51
C LEU A 277 -14.68 -7.20 6.09
N ALA A 278 -15.45 -7.93 6.91
CA ALA A 278 -16.63 -7.38 7.57
C ALA A 278 -16.28 -6.21 8.50
N LEU A 279 -15.20 -6.34 9.28
CA LEU A 279 -14.69 -5.28 10.15
C LEU A 279 -14.29 -4.04 9.34
N VAL A 280 -13.46 -4.21 8.30
CA VAL A 280 -13.01 -3.11 7.43
C VAL A 280 -14.21 -2.41 6.78
N THR A 281 -15.19 -3.18 6.30
CA THR A 281 -16.40 -2.65 5.67
C THR A 281 -17.21 -1.81 6.65
N GLU A 282 -17.31 -2.23 7.90
CA GLU A 282 -18.01 -1.46 8.93
C GLU A 282 -17.28 -0.16 9.27
N GLU A 283 -15.97 -0.24 9.50
CA GLU A 283 -15.15 0.94 9.80
C GLU A 283 -15.16 1.97 8.67
N ALA A 284 -15.16 1.51 7.40
CA ALA A 284 -15.17 2.37 6.22
C ALA A 284 -16.42 3.27 6.13
N LYS A 285 -17.53 2.92 6.77
CA LYS A 285 -18.78 3.71 6.71
C LYS A 285 -18.65 5.09 7.34
N THR A 286 -17.76 5.24 8.33
CA THR A 286 -17.63 6.47 9.12
C THR A 286 -16.22 7.07 9.10
N SER A 287 -15.25 6.34 8.58
CA SER A 287 -13.84 6.76 8.53
C SER A 287 -13.61 7.89 7.51
N LEU A 288 -12.62 8.74 7.78
CA LEU A 288 -12.32 9.95 6.99
C LEU A 288 -12.01 9.64 5.52
N LEU A 289 -11.32 8.54 5.27
CA LEU A 289 -10.93 8.09 3.94
C LEU A 289 -11.73 6.87 3.45
N ALA A 290 -12.79 6.47 4.16
CA ALA A 290 -13.49 5.21 3.92
C ALA A 290 -12.50 4.03 3.77
N ASP A 291 -12.56 3.27 2.66
CA ASP A 291 -11.64 2.19 2.33
C ASP A 291 -10.60 2.58 1.24
N THR A 292 -10.47 3.87 0.92
CA THR A 292 -9.63 4.32 -0.23
C THR A 292 -8.15 4.01 -0.09
N LEU A 293 -7.66 3.79 1.15
CA LEU A 293 -6.30 3.31 1.39
C LEU A 293 -6.04 1.93 0.80
N ASN A 294 -7.10 1.13 0.67
CA ASN A 294 -7.04 -0.23 0.19
C ASN A 294 -7.33 -0.35 -1.31
N PHE A 295 -7.80 0.73 -1.96
CA PHE A 295 -8.22 0.65 -3.35
C PHE A 295 -7.10 0.09 -4.25
N PRO A 296 -7.36 -0.95 -5.06
CA PRO A 296 -8.68 -1.44 -5.46
C PRO A 296 -9.22 -2.64 -4.65
N MET A 297 -8.62 -2.98 -3.51
CA MET A 297 -9.14 -3.97 -2.56
C MET A 297 -10.11 -3.33 -1.55
N PRO A 298 -11.17 -4.02 -1.12
CA PRO A 298 -11.62 -5.33 -1.56
C PRO A 298 -12.40 -5.31 -2.88
N GLN A 299 -12.49 -4.18 -3.58
CA GLN A 299 -13.40 -4.03 -4.70
C GLN A 299 -13.08 -4.93 -5.89
N VAL A 300 -11.85 -5.45 -6.03
CA VAL A 300 -11.47 -6.41 -7.09
C VAL A 300 -11.44 -7.87 -6.64
N ILE A 301 -11.82 -8.17 -5.39
CA ILE A 301 -11.99 -9.56 -4.95
C ILE A 301 -13.01 -10.26 -5.87
N GLY A 302 -12.70 -11.51 -6.21
CA GLY A 302 -13.54 -12.36 -7.06
C GLY A 302 -13.53 -11.99 -8.55
N VAL A 303 -12.74 -11.00 -8.98
CA VAL A 303 -12.49 -10.78 -10.41
C VAL A 303 -11.85 -12.01 -11.06
N ARG A 304 -11.01 -12.73 -10.30
CA ARG A 304 -10.46 -14.03 -10.69
C ARG A 304 -10.42 -14.99 -9.49
N PRO A 305 -11.48 -15.79 -9.27
CA PRO A 305 -11.62 -16.63 -8.07
C PRO A 305 -10.54 -17.71 -7.88
N GLN A 306 -9.79 -18.03 -8.93
CA GLN A 306 -8.66 -18.98 -8.89
C GLN A 306 -7.49 -18.44 -8.07
N ILE A 307 -7.37 -17.11 -7.96
CA ILE A 307 -6.32 -16.43 -7.21
C ILE A 307 -6.78 -16.26 -5.76
N ASP A 308 -6.50 -17.25 -4.92
CA ASP A 308 -6.76 -17.21 -3.48
C ASP A 308 -5.75 -18.09 -2.71
N ALA A 309 -4.99 -17.49 -1.77
CA ALA A 309 -4.08 -18.23 -0.90
C ALA A 309 -4.82 -19.04 0.19
N GLY A 310 -6.10 -18.76 0.40
CA GLY A 310 -7.00 -19.47 1.30
C GLY A 310 -6.85 -19.11 2.78
N ASP A 311 -7.84 -19.47 3.60
CA ASP A 311 -7.87 -19.08 5.03
C ASP A 311 -6.72 -19.68 5.84
N ARG A 312 -6.18 -20.82 5.41
CA ARG A 312 -4.98 -21.40 6.03
C ARG A 312 -3.78 -20.47 5.91
N PHE A 313 -3.63 -19.73 4.80
CA PHE A 313 -2.60 -18.71 4.64
C PHE A 313 -2.76 -17.58 5.65
N ARG A 314 -3.99 -17.09 5.83
CA ARG A 314 -4.32 -15.95 6.71
C ARG A 314 -4.33 -16.28 8.20
N THR A 315 -4.42 -17.56 8.56
CA THR A 315 -4.50 -17.97 9.97
C THR A 315 -3.24 -17.56 10.73
N PRO A 316 -3.36 -16.97 11.94
CA PRO A 316 -2.21 -16.68 12.79
C PRO A 316 -1.32 -17.91 13.02
N PHE A 317 -0.01 -17.70 13.12
CA PHE A 317 0.95 -18.78 13.36
C PHE A 317 1.87 -18.46 14.52
N LYS A 318 2.59 -19.48 15.02
CA LYS A 318 3.60 -19.32 16.07
C LYS A 318 4.98 -19.46 15.48
N SER A 319 5.94 -18.70 16.01
CA SER A 319 7.34 -18.78 15.60
C SER A 319 8.29 -18.53 16.77
N ASP A 320 9.35 -19.32 16.82
CA ASP A 320 10.50 -19.15 17.72
C ASP A 320 11.68 -18.46 17.03
N ILE A 321 11.56 -18.11 15.74
CA ILE A 321 12.61 -17.40 15.01
C ILE A 321 12.79 -16.00 15.64
N PRO A 322 14.03 -15.62 16.03
CA PRO A 322 14.31 -14.29 16.52
C PRO A 322 13.94 -13.21 15.50
N ALA A 323 13.05 -12.29 15.89
CA ALA A 323 12.58 -11.22 15.01
C ALA A 323 12.58 -9.85 15.70
N LEU A 324 13.09 -8.84 14.98
CA LEU A 324 12.91 -7.43 15.30
C LEU A 324 11.75 -6.88 14.45
N PHE A 325 10.80 -6.24 15.11
CA PHE A 325 9.62 -5.64 14.51
C PHE A 325 9.69 -4.12 14.65
N ILE A 326 9.67 -3.40 13.54
CA ILE A 326 9.78 -1.94 13.49
C ILE A 326 8.47 -1.36 12.97
N SER A 327 7.91 -0.40 13.71
CA SER A 327 6.69 0.34 13.33
C SER A 327 6.88 1.83 13.62
N ALA A 328 6.03 2.69 13.07
CA ALA A 328 6.05 4.11 13.37
C ALA A 328 4.65 4.69 13.56
N THR A 329 4.53 5.74 14.37
CA THR A 329 3.21 6.27 14.78
C THR A 329 2.51 7.09 13.70
N LEU A 330 3.24 7.56 12.68
CA LEU A 330 2.70 8.26 11.50
C LEU A 330 2.90 7.46 10.20
N ASP A 331 3.06 6.13 10.31
CA ASP A 331 2.99 5.23 9.17
C ASP A 331 1.53 5.11 8.70
N GLY A 332 1.18 5.78 7.60
CA GLY A 332 -0.16 5.71 7.01
C GLY A 332 -0.38 4.51 6.08
N ARG A 333 0.45 3.47 6.15
CA ARG A 333 0.30 2.20 5.40
C ARG A 333 0.19 0.99 6.31
N THR A 334 0.98 0.94 7.39
CA THR A 334 1.05 -0.21 8.30
C THR A 334 1.09 0.25 9.76
N TYR A 335 -0.01 0.02 10.47
CA TYR A 335 -0.21 0.61 11.79
C TYR A 335 0.43 -0.21 12.93
N PRO A 336 1.01 0.44 13.96
CA PRO A 336 1.58 -0.25 15.13
C PRO A 336 0.58 -1.19 15.84
N ASP A 337 -0.72 -0.86 15.81
CA ASP A 337 -1.81 -1.66 16.36
C ASP A 337 -1.98 -2.99 15.61
N GLU A 338 -1.90 -3.00 14.28
CA GLU A 338 -1.96 -4.22 13.46
C GLU A 338 -0.69 -5.04 13.62
N GLY A 339 0.49 -4.40 13.64
CA GLY A 339 1.74 -5.08 13.94
C GLY A 339 1.70 -5.82 15.29
N ASN A 340 1.02 -5.25 16.29
CA ASN A 340 0.83 -5.90 17.59
C ASN A 340 -0.03 -7.17 17.55
N GLU A 341 -0.92 -7.31 16.57
CA GLU A 341 -1.69 -8.55 16.37
C GLU A 341 -0.75 -9.69 15.96
N GLU A 342 0.14 -9.43 14.99
CA GLU A 342 1.10 -10.41 14.46
C GLU A 342 2.19 -10.79 15.47
N ILE A 343 2.76 -9.80 16.15
CA ILE A 343 3.85 -9.99 17.13
C ILE A 343 3.46 -10.98 18.24
N LYS A 344 2.16 -11.14 18.56
CA LYS A 344 1.69 -12.11 19.58
C LYS A 344 2.10 -13.56 19.27
N GLY A 345 2.20 -13.93 17.99
CA GLY A 345 2.62 -15.28 17.57
C GLY A 345 4.08 -15.62 17.87
N PHE A 346 4.92 -14.62 18.14
CA PHE A 346 6.35 -14.81 18.29
C PHE A 346 6.77 -15.03 19.75
N ALA A 347 7.66 -16.00 19.99
CA ALA A 347 8.28 -16.22 21.29
C ALA A 347 9.55 -15.35 21.47
N ASN A 348 10.36 -15.22 20.43
CA ASN A 348 11.62 -14.49 20.44
C ASN A 348 11.50 -13.17 19.66
N LYS A 349 10.89 -12.16 20.28
CA LYS A 349 10.64 -10.87 19.63
C LYS A 349 11.30 -9.68 20.32
N ARG A 350 11.60 -8.66 19.51
CA ARG A 350 11.87 -7.28 19.92
C ARG A 350 10.99 -6.35 19.10
N ARG A 351 10.58 -5.25 19.70
CA ARG A 351 9.75 -4.23 19.05
C ARG A 351 10.41 -2.87 19.20
N LEU A 352 10.52 -2.16 18.09
CA LEU A 352 10.91 -0.77 18.01
C LEU A 352 9.73 0.03 17.44
N ILE A 353 9.33 1.09 18.14
CA ILE A 353 8.34 2.05 17.63
C ILE A 353 9.04 3.39 17.47
N VAL A 354 9.00 3.94 16.27
CA VAL A 354 9.52 5.26 15.97
C VAL A 354 8.38 6.28 16.09
N GLU A 355 8.42 7.04 17.18
CA GLU A 355 7.53 8.18 17.41
C GLU A 355 7.65 9.18 16.25
N ASN A 356 6.53 9.56 15.65
CA ASN A 356 6.39 10.46 14.52
C ASN A 356 7.11 10.03 13.22
N GLY A 357 7.58 8.78 13.14
CA GLY A 357 8.13 8.22 11.91
C GLY A 357 7.04 7.85 10.88
N GLY A 358 7.41 7.81 9.60
CA GLY A 358 6.53 7.37 8.50
C GLY A 358 6.68 5.90 8.14
N HIS A 359 6.16 5.50 6.98
CA HIS A 359 6.30 4.15 6.47
C HIS A 359 7.75 3.79 6.10
N ASN A 360 8.51 4.76 5.59
CA ASN A 360 9.90 4.58 5.17
C ASN A 360 10.87 4.88 6.32
N ILE A 361 10.69 4.21 7.45
CA ILE A 361 11.31 4.50 8.75
C ILE A 361 12.83 4.58 8.70
N TYR A 362 13.49 3.67 7.97
CA TYR A 362 14.95 3.63 7.91
C TYR A 362 15.55 4.83 7.15
N GLU A 363 14.81 5.37 6.19
CA GLU A 363 15.24 6.54 5.40
C GLU A 363 15.09 7.85 6.20
N ALA A 364 14.37 7.80 7.33
CA ALA A 364 13.95 8.98 8.07
C ALA A 364 14.96 9.45 9.13
N ASP A 365 15.73 8.54 9.76
CA ASP A 365 16.65 8.90 10.83
C ASP A 365 17.79 7.87 11.01
N GLN A 366 19.05 8.34 11.04
CA GLN A 366 20.24 7.50 11.22
C GLN A 366 20.23 6.72 12.55
N ARG A 367 19.58 7.22 13.59
CA ARG A 367 19.49 6.51 14.88
C ARG A 367 18.73 5.19 14.77
N VAL A 368 17.82 5.06 13.80
CA VAL A 368 17.13 3.79 13.52
C VAL A 368 18.05 2.81 12.83
N ALA A 369 19.03 3.28 12.05
CA ALA A 369 20.03 2.44 11.44
C ALA A 369 21.04 1.90 12.45
N ASP A 370 21.34 2.67 13.50
CA ASP A 370 22.30 2.33 14.54
C ASP A 370 21.71 1.45 15.67
N ALA A 371 20.38 1.46 15.84
CA ALA A 371 19.64 0.74 16.89
C ALA A 371 19.24 -0.69 16.49
#